data_AF-A0A2H0HLD2-F1
#
_entry.id   AF-A0A2H0HLD2-F1
#
_cell.length_a   1.000
_cell.length_b   1.000
_cell.length_c   1.000
_cell.angle_alpha   90.00
_cell.angle_beta   90.00
_cell.angle_gamma   90.00
#
_symmetry.space_group_name_H-M   'P 1'
#
loop_
_entity.id
_entity.type
_entity.pdbx_description
1 polymer ?
#
loop_
_entity_poly.entity_id
_entity_poly.type
_entity_poly.pdbx_seq_one_letter_code
_entity_poly.pdbx_strand_id
1 'polypeptide(L)'
;MYGVYSSKIKSLKPEKLLKQITIKQMKKLILIAVLILSQAAFLVGQTCVVCDQAPLGFGASIIGNASTADGMGSIAIGTNAHTLSNATSSIAIGTMVKTIAGKSIVIGCGSGLTTMLTNSIQESLMIGFNSSKPTVFVSRSDYEMTGRVGIGNVIDQFGVLNPQAKLHLRADEGEEAAVFIQPFNWSRGDYASLALGNQLHGISANERYGLFFKTQSFYNFNEGFLKYGMDAREGSVLLCADSEGTAVWAQLELPAPSPWLTSGTSDIYFSAGKVGIGTHQYLWLRTGRSGKNSCR
;
A
#
# COMPACT_ATOMS: atom_id res chain seq x y z
N MET A 1 -39.16 -42.89 -76.73
CA MET A 1 -38.13 -42.56 -75.72
C MET A 1 -38.80 -42.30 -74.38
N TYR A 2 -38.99 -43.34 -73.56
CA TYR A 2 -39.33 -43.18 -72.14
C TYR A 2 -38.63 -44.33 -71.41
N GLY A 3 -37.50 -44.00 -70.77
CA GLY A 3 -36.71 -44.94 -69.98
C GLY A 3 -37.44 -45.27 -68.69
N VAL A 4 -38.01 -46.47 -68.64
CA VAL A 4 -38.67 -47.00 -67.44
C VAL A 4 -37.58 -47.42 -66.45
N TYR A 5 -37.35 -46.58 -65.44
CA TYR A 5 -36.55 -46.94 -64.26
C TYR A 5 -37.30 -48.03 -63.49
N SER A 6 -36.95 -49.29 -63.76
CA SER A 6 -37.36 -50.43 -62.93
C SER A 6 -36.60 -50.38 -61.60
N SER A 7 -37.20 -49.74 -60.60
CA SER A 7 -36.70 -49.80 -59.23
C SER A 7 -36.93 -51.20 -58.69
N LYS A 8 -35.87 -52.01 -58.67
CA LYS A 8 -35.83 -53.28 -57.92
C LYS A 8 -35.97 -52.97 -56.43
N ILE A 9 -37.20 -52.90 -55.93
CA ILE A 9 -37.48 -53.00 -54.50
C ILE A 9 -37.20 -54.45 -54.12
N LYS A 10 -35.96 -54.74 -53.73
CA LYS A 10 -35.62 -55.99 -53.06
C LYS A 10 -36.43 -56.04 -51.77
N SER A 11 -37.51 -56.82 -51.78
CA SER A 11 -38.27 -57.24 -50.61
C SER A 11 -37.30 -57.81 -49.57
N LEU A 12 -36.92 -56.97 -48.62
CA LEU A 12 -36.17 -57.39 -47.44
C LEU A 12 -37.16 -58.12 -46.54
N LYS A 13 -36.92 -59.42 -46.35
CA LYS A 13 -37.69 -60.26 -45.41
C LYS A 13 -37.88 -59.50 -44.09
N PRO A 14 -39.11 -59.48 -43.53
CA PRO A 14 -39.47 -58.64 -42.38
C PRO A 14 -38.54 -58.81 -41.17
N GLU A 15 -37.96 -60.00 -40.97
CA GLU A 15 -36.96 -60.26 -39.92
C GLU A 15 -35.65 -59.45 -40.08
N LYS A 16 -35.20 -59.22 -41.32
CA LYS A 16 -33.99 -58.40 -41.58
C LYS A 16 -34.28 -56.91 -41.39
N LEU A 17 -35.52 -56.47 -41.64
CA LEU A 17 -35.95 -55.11 -41.42
C LEU A 17 -36.03 -54.78 -39.92
N LEU A 18 -36.59 -55.70 -39.13
CA LEU A 18 -36.72 -55.56 -37.68
C LEU A 18 -35.34 -55.45 -36.99
N LYS A 19 -34.36 -56.27 -37.42
CA LYS A 19 -32.97 -56.22 -36.94
C LYS A 19 -32.24 -54.92 -37.32
N GLN A 20 -32.47 -54.38 -38.52
CA GLN A 20 -31.83 -53.12 -38.91
C GLN A 20 -32.41 -51.90 -38.19
N ILE A 21 -33.72 -51.89 -37.92
CA ILE A 21 -34.38 -50.83 -37.15
C ILE A 21 -33.87 -50.82 -35.70
N THR A 22 -33.73 -52.00 -35.08
CA THR A 22 -33.17 -52.12 -33.72
C THR A 22 -31.71 -51.67 -33.64
N ILE A 23 -30.86 -52.05 -34.59
CA ILE A 23 -29.44 -51.61 -34.58
C ILE A 23 -29.32 -50.09 -34.76
N LYS A 24 -30.12 -49.49 -35.64
CA LYS A 24 -30.07 -48.03 -35.88
C LYS A 24 -30.58 -47.24 -34.68
N GLN A 25 -31.61 -47.74 -33.99
CA GLN A 25 -32.11 -47.14 -32.76
C GLN A 25 -31.13 -47.32 -31.60
N MET A 26 -30.49 -48.48 -31.46
CA MET A 26 -29.44 -48.72 -30.44
C MET A 26 -28.24 -47.79 -30.62
N LYS A 27 -27.78 -47.53 -31.85
CA LYS A 27 -26.67 -46.58 -32.10
C LYS A 27 -27.01 -45.15 -31.67
N LYS A 28 -28.24 -44.68 -31.89
CA LYS A 28 -28.69 -43.37 -31.43
C LYS A 28 -28.78 -43.31 -29.91
N LEU A 29 -29.27 -44.37 -29.26
CA LEU A 29 -29.32 -44.49 -27.81
C LEU A 29 -27.92 -44.47 -27.19
N ILE A 30 -26.97 -45.20 -27.77
CA ILE A 30 -25.56 -45.19 -27.33
C ILE A 30 -24.95 -43.80 -27.50
N LEU A 31 -25.18 -43.13 -28.63
CA LEU A 31 -24.66 -41.77 -28.86
C LEU A 31 -25.22 -40.76 -27.84
N ILE A 32 -26.53 -40.84 -27.54
CA ILE A 32 -27.18 -39.99 -26.54
C ILE A 32 -26.63 -40.31 -25.13
N ALA A 33 -26.47 -41.58 -24.78
CA ALA A 33 -25.87 -41.99 -23.51
C ALA A 33 -24.42 -41.49 -23.36
N VAL A 34 -23.61 -41.58 -24.42
CA VAL A 34 -22.24 -41.04 -24.45
C VAL A 34 -22.24 -39.52 -24.34
N LEU A 35 -23.18 -38.82 -24.97
CA LEU A 35 -23.31 -37.36 -24.84
C LEU A 35 -23.71 -36.95 -23.42
N ILE A 36 -24.66 -37.66 -22.81
CA ILE A 36 -25.07 -37.45 -21.40
C ILE A 36 -23.90 -37.75 -20.46
N LEU A 37 -23.17 -38.85 -20.65
CA LEU A 37 -21.96 -39.18 -19.89
C LEU A 37 -20.84 -38.15 -20.08
N SER A 38 -20.68 -37.60 -21.29
CA SER A 38 -19.68 -36.56 -21.57
C SER A 38 -20.03 -35.23 -20.91
N GLN A 39 -21.32 -34.87 -20.83
CA GLN A 39 -21.75 -33.67 -20.11
C GLN A 39 -21.70 -33.86 -18.59
N ALA A 40 -21.92 -35.08 -18.09
CA ALA A 40 -21.66 -35.41 -16.68
C ALA A 40 -20.17 -35.33 -16.32
N ALA A 41 -19.26 -35.58 -17.27
CA ALA A 41 -17.81 -35.46 -17.05
C ALA A 41 -17.28 -34.01 -17.07
N PHE A 42 -18.02 -33.07 -17.69
CA PHE A 42 -17.63 -31.65 -17.78
C PHE A 42 -18.38 -30.72 -16.82
N LEU A 43 -19.17 -31.27 -15.90
CA LEU A 43 -19.65 -30.53 -14.73
C LEU A 43 -18.55 -30.45 -13.64
N VAL A 44 -17.36 -29.99 -14.01
CA VAL A 44 -16.38 -29.45 -13.04
C VAL A 44 -16.77 -27.99 -12.76
N GLY A 45 -18.05 -27.77 -12.47
CA GLY A 45 -18.56 -26.48 -12.02
C GLY A 45 -18.11 -26.29 -10.59
N GLN A 46 -17.10 -25.45 -10.38
CA GLN A 46 -16.56 -25.03 -9.08
C GLN A 46 -16.21 -26.19 -8.13
N THR A 47 -14.91 -26.37 -7.92
CA THR A 47 -14.40 -26.90 -6.65
C THR A 47 -14.89 -26.01 -5.50
N CYS A 48 -16.07 -26.36 -4.97
CA CYS A 48 -16.49 -26.27 -3.57
C CYS A 48 -17.04 -24.92 -3.05
N VAL A 49 -18.38 -24.82 -2.98
CA VAL A 49 -19.07 -24.03 -1.92
C VAL A 49 -19.19 -24.86 -0.63
N VAL A 50 -18.98 -26.18 -0.70
CA VAL A 50 -18.74 -27.06 0.45
C VAL A 50 -17.85 -28.21 -0.04
N CYS A 51 -16.61 -28.35 0.46
CA CYS A 51 -15.86 -29.60 0.31
C CYS A 51 -15.00 -29.91 1.54
N ASP A 52 -14.97 -31.20 1.86
CA ASP A 52 -14.20 -31.94 2.86
C ASP A 52 -14.42 -31.64 4.35
N GLN A 53 -14.73 -30.41 4.76
CA GLN A 53 -14.93 -30.11 6.17
C GLN A 53 -16.21 -29.28 6.36
N ALA A 54 -17.18 -29.83 7.09
CA ALA A 54 -18.30 -29.02 7.56
C ALA A 54 -17.74 -27.94 8.51
N PRO A 55 -18.06 -26.65 8.31
CA PRO A 55 -17.62 -25.62 9.25
C PRO A 55 -18.11 -25.97 10.67
N LEU A 56 -17.20 -25.93 11.64
CA LEU A 56 -17.53 -26.21 13.04
C LEU A 56 -18.21 -25.01 13.71
N GLY A 57 -17.95 -23.79 13.21
CA GLY A 57 -18.56 -22.57 13.71
C GLY A 57 -20.04 -22.45 13.32
N PHE A 58 -20.91 -22.14 14.29
CA PHE A 58 -22.31 -21.81 13.99
C PHE A 58 -22.39 -20.63 13.01
N GLY A 59 -23.04 -20.83 11.86
CA GLY A 59 -23.15 -19.81 10.81
C GLY A 59 -21.85 -19.50 10.06
N ALA A 60 -20.82 -20.36 10.18
CA ALA A 60 -19.56 -20.18 9.45
C ALA A 60 -19.64 -20.71 8.01
N SER A 61 -18.76 -20.22 7.14
CA SER A 61 -18.69 -20.58 5.72
C SER A 61 -17.26 -20.85 5.27
N ILE A 62 -17.10 -21.87 4.42
CA ILE A 62 -15.81 -22.27 3.85
C ILE A 62 -15.97 -22.34 2.33
N ILE A 63 -15.07 -21.68 1.60
CA ILE A 63 -14.98 -21.72 0.14
C ILE A 63 -13.53 -22.03 -0.23
N GLY A 64 -13.27 -23.20 -0.81
CA GLY A 64 -11.92 -23.62 -1.24
C GLY A 64 -11.38 -24.87 -0.52
N ASN A 65 -10.11 -25.18 -0.74
CA ASN A 65 -9.50 -26.46 -0.38
C ASN A 65 -8.72 -26.41 0.96
N ALA A 66 -8.77 -27.48 1.76
CA ALA A 66 -8.02 -27.63 3.01
C ALA A 66 -8.19 -26.45 3.99
N SER A 67 -9.36 -25.82 3.98
CA SER A 67 -9.69 -24.64 4.79
C SER A 67 -10.58 -25.03 5.96
N THR A 68 -10.53 -24.27 7.06
CA THR A 68 -11.41 -24.48 8.23
C THR A 68 -12.06 -23.18 8.66
N ALA A 69 -13.30 -23.27 9.15
CA ALA A 69 -14.00 -22.15 9.74
C ALA A 69 -14.68 -22.55 11.06
N ASP A 70 -13.94 -22.41 12.16
CA ASP A 70 -14.34 -22.90 13.48
C ASP A 70 -14.96 -21.79 14.34
N GLY A 71 -14.66 -20.52 14.03
CA GLY A 71 -15.24 -19.37 14.73
C GLY A 71 -16.72 -19.20 14.37
N MET A 72 -17.57 -18.90 15.35
CA MET A 72 -18.99 -18.58 15.10
C MET A 72 -19.11 -17.42 14.10
N GLY A 73 -19.89 -17.60 13.04
CA GLY A 73 -20.11 -16.58 11.99
C GLY A 73 -18.86 -16.20 11.21
N SER A 74 -17.82 -17.04 11.20
CA SER A 74 -16.57 -16.77 10.50
C SER A 74 -16.59 -17.24 9.04
N ILE A 75 -15.71 -16.69 8.22
CA ILE A 75 -15.64 -16.99 6.78
C ILE A 75 -14.19 -17.31 6.41
N ALA A 76 -13.97 -18.46 5.77
CA ALA A 76 -12.67 -18.86 5.22
C ALA A 76 -12.78 -19.07 3.70
N ILE A 77 -11.98 -18.33 2.92
CA ILE A 77 -11.97 -18.40 1.45
C ILE A 77 -10.56 -18.62 0.95
N GLY A 78 -10.35 -19.67 0.14
CA GLY A 78 -9.08 -19.99 -0.52
C GLY A 78 -8.52 -21.35 -0.10
N THR A 79 -7.19 -21.48 -0.13
CA THR A 79 -6.49 -22.77 0.09
C THR A 79 -5.68 -22.74 1.38
N ASN A 80 -5.95 -23.63 2.33
CA ASN A 80 -5.40 -23.52 3.69
C ASN A 80 -5.73 -22.15 4.33
N ALA A 81 -6.98 -21.72 4.21
CA ALA A 81 -7.52 -20.55 4.90
C ALA A 81 -8.21 -21.03 6.19
N HIS A 82 -7.80 -20.50 7.34
CA HIS A 82 -8.28 -20.97 8.63
C HIS A 82 -8.83 -19.84 9.49
N THR A 83 -10.02 -20.02 10.06
CA THR A 83 -10.50 -19.25 11.20
C THR A 83 -10.64 -20.20 12.39
N LEU A 84 -9.96 -19.90 13.51
CA LEU A 84 -10.02 -20.77 14.70
C LEU A 84 -11.27 -20.51 15.55
N SER A 85 -11.53 -21.39 16.53
CA SER A 85 -12.72 -21.34 17.39
C SER A 85 -12.90 -20.01 18.13
N ASN A 86 -11.81 -19.34 18.48
CA ASN A 86 -11.80 -18.02 19.12
C ASN A 86 -11.95 -16.85 18.12
N ALA A 87 -11.88 -17.11 16.82
CA ALA A 87 -11.96 -16.12 15.76
C ALA A 87 -13.44 -15.88 15.33
N THR A 88 -14.30 -15.56 16.30
CA THR A 88 -15.72 -15.28 16.07
C THR A 88 -15.91 -14.07 15.15
N SER A 89 -16.82 -14.19 14.17
CA SER A 89 -17.11 -13.16 13.16
C SER A 89 -15.86 -12.66 12.42
N SER A 90 -14.85 -13.52 12.24
CA SER A 90 -13.61 -13.20 11.54
C SER A 90 -13.67 -13.64 10.07
N ILE A 91 -12.76 -13.10 9.26
CA ILE A 91 -12.70 -13.40 7.83
C ILE A 91 -11.25 -13.70 7.43
N ALA A 92 -11.02 -14.85 6.81
CA ALA A 92 -9.73 -15.26 6.25
C ALA A 92 -9.85 -15.45 4.73
N ILE A 93 -9.09 -14.70 3.93
CA ILE A 93 -9.14 -14.77 2.46
C ILE A 93 -7.74 -14.96 1.90
N GLY A 94 -7.54 -16.05 1.14
CA GLY A 94 -6.35 -16.30 0.35
C GLY A 94 -5.71 -17.67 0.61
N THR A 95 -4.39 -17.76 0.48
CA THR A 95 -3.66 -19.04 0.60
C THR A 95 -2.75 -19.04 1.80
N MET A 96 -2.81 -20.08 2.65
CA MET A 96 -1.99 -20.16 3.86
C MET A 96 -2.18 -18.90 4.75
N VAL A 97 -3.44 -18.56 5.02
CA VAL A 97 -3.84 -17.44 5.89
C VAL A 97 -4.61 -17.95 7.10
N LYS A 98 -4.49 -17.25 8.24
CA LYS A 98 -5.13 -17.68 9.49
C LYS A 98 -5.64 -16.49 10.30
N THR A 99 -6.86 -16.57 10.83
CA THR A 99 -7.33 -15.70 11.92
C THR A 99 -7.43 -16.50 13.22
N ILE A 100 -6.90 -15.92 14.30
CA ILE A 100 -7.02 -16.48 15.66
C ILE A 100 -7.66 -15.48 16.63
N ALA A 101 -8.18 -14.36 16.14
CA ALA A 101 -8.82 -13.34 16.96
C ALA A 101 -10.20 -12.97 16.42
N GLY A 102 -11.14 -12.65 17.32
CA GLY A 102 -12.50 -12.27 16.96
C GLY A 102 -12.56 -10.99 16.14
N LYS A 103 -13.53 -10.88 15.23
CA LYS A 103 -13.78 -9.72 14.36
C LYS A 103 -12.53 -9.23 13.61
N SER A 104 -11.57 -10.13 13.38
CA SER A 104 -10.34 -9.83 12.67
C SER A 104 -10.47 -10.27 11.21
N ILE A 105 -9.71 -9.62 10.34
CA ILE A 105 -9.68 -9.92 8.91
C ILE A 105 -8.24 -10.14 8.48
N VAL A 106 -7.99 -11.19 7.70
CA VAL A 106 -6.71 -11.42 7.03
C VAL A 106 -6.92 -11.66 5.54
N ILE A 107 -6.14 -11.00 4.70
CA ILE A 107 -6.20 -11.14 3.25
C ILE A 107 -4.78 -11.33 2.70
N GLY A 108 -4.59 -12.38 1.89
CA GLY A 108 -3.41 -12.52 1.04
C GLY A 108 -2.78 -13.90 1.05
N CYS A 109 -1.46 -14.01 1.19
CA CYS A 109 -0.76 -15.28 1.04
C CYS A 109 0.39 -15.42 2.04
N GLY A 110 0.36 -16.45 2.88
CA GLY A 110 1.53 -16.86 3.66
C GLY A 110 2.64 -17.42 2.74
N SER A 111 3.84 -17.64 3.28
CA SER A 111 4.94 -18.26 2.52
C SER A 111 4.98 -19.80 2.64
N GLY A 112 4.17 -20.38 3.53
CA GLY A 112 4.17 -21.81 3.82
C GLY A 112 3.13 -22.20 4.89
N LEU A 113 2.92 -23.51 5.07
CA LEU A 113 2.00 -24.05 6.09
C LEU A 113 2.45 -23.73 7.53
N THR A 114 3.76 -23.58 7.75
CA THR A 114 4.35 -23.18 9.04
C THR A 114 4.58 -21.67 9.14
N THR A 115 4.44 -20.94 8.03
CA THR A 115 4.69 -19.49 7.91
C THR A 115 3.49 -18.79 7.30
N MET A 116 2.31 -19.14 7.83
CA MET A 116 1.04 -18.55 7.44
C MET A 116 0.98 -17.08 7.82
N LEU A 117 0.35 -16.25 6.98
CA LEU A 117 -0.03 -14.89 7.40
C LEU A 117 -1.14 -15.01 8.44
N THR A 118 -0.83 -14.67 9.69
CA THR A 118 -1.71 -14.91 10.83
C THR A 118 -2.14 -13.60 11.48
N ASN A 119 -3.45 -13.33 11.49
CA ASN A 119 -4.02 -12.23 12.26
C ASN A 119 -4.44 -12.70 13.64
N SER A 120 -3.69 -12.26 14.65
CA SER A 120 -3.91 -12.54 16.07
C SER A 120 -4.46 -11.36 16.87
N ILE A 121 -4.84 -10.27 16.19
CA ILE A 121 -5.28 -9.03 16.84
C ILE A 121 -6.77 -8.86 16.62
N GLN A 122 -7.52 -8.77 17.72
CA GLN A 122 -8.97 -8.59 17.70
C GLN A 122 -9.35 -7.27 17.01
N GLU A 123 -10.45 -7.25 16.25
CA GLU A 123 -10.98 -6.04 15.60
C GLU A 123 -9.94 -5.33 14.71
N SER A 124 -9.19 -6.10 13.92
CA SER A 124 -8.11 -5.60 13.08
C SER A 124 -8.14 -6.17 11.66
N LEU A 125 -7.40 -5.55 10.75
CA LEU A 125 -7.20 -6.02 9.37
C LEU A 125 -5.70 -6.22 9.08
N MET A 126 -5.34 -7.36 8.50
CA MET A 126 -4.00 -7.64 7.97
C MET A 126 -4.08 -7.96 6.48
N ILE A 127 -3.19 -7.36 5.70
CA ILE A 127 -3.00 -7.67 4.29
C ILE A 127 -1.51 -7.92 4.05
N GLY A 128 -1.16 -9.03 3.39
CA GLY A 128 0.23 -9.35 3.07
C GLY A 128 0.34 -10.53 2.11
N PHE A 129 1.42 -10.57 1.34
CA PHE A 129 1.63 -11.62 0.33
C PHE A 129 3.04 -12.19 0.45
N ASN A 130 3.12 -13.51 0.31
CA ASN A 130 4.35 -14.30 0.41
C ASN A 130 5.16 -14.02 1.68
N SER A 131 4.47 -13.79 2.81
CA SER A 131 5.11 -13.43 4.08
C SER A 131 4.21 -13.82 5.26
N SER A 132 4.83 -14.10 6.41
CA SER A 132 4.12 -14.20 7.70
C SER A 132 3.95 -12.85 8.39
N LYS A 133 4.59 -11.79 7.90
CA LYS A 133 4.40 -10.41 8.33
C LYS A 133 3.44 -9.70 7.37
N PRO A 134 2.48 -8.90 7.86
CA PRO A 134 1.62 -8.12 6.97
C PRO A 134 2.41 -6.99 6.31
N THR A 135 2.01 -6.65 5.08
CA THR A 135 2.44 -5.43 4.39
C THR A 135 1.61 -4.24 4.84
N VAL A 136 0.29 -4.42 5.04
CA VAL A 136 -0.63 -3.39 5.54
C VAL A 136 -1.37 -3.94 6.76
N PHE A 137 -1.42 -3.15 7.82
CA PHE A 137 -2.14 -3.47 9.04
C PHE A 137 -3.04 -2.30 9.43
N VAL A 138 -4.29 -2.56 9.79
CA VAL A 138 -5.19 -1.60 10.43
C VAL A 138 -5.52 -2.10 11.82
N SER A 139 -5.11 -1.34 12.84
CA SER A 139 -5.36 -1.69 14.23
C SER A 139 -6.81 -1.44 14.62
N ARG A 140 -7.24 -2.12 15.68
CA ARG A 140 -8.39 -1.70 16.47
C ARG A 140 -8.24 -0.24 16.90
N SER A 141 -9.37 0.46 17.05
CA SER A 141 -9.42 1.76 17.70
C SER A 141 -9.77 1.66 19.18
N ASP A 142 -9.31 2.66 19.94
CA ASP A 142 -9.87 2.95 21.25
C ASP A 142 -11.26 3.58 21.08
N TYR A 143 -12.18 3.30 22.01
CA TYR A 143 -13.59 3.68 21.99
C TYR A 143 -13.89 5.03 21.30
N GLU A 144 -14.76 5.03 20.28
CA GLU A 144 -15.14 6.21 19.46
C GLU A 144 -13.98 6.92 18.73
N MET A 145 -12.82 6.26 18.57
CA MET A 145 -11.73 6.75 17.74
C MET A 145 -11.58 5.89 16.47
N THR A 146 -10.68 6.31 15.58
CA THR A 146 -10.29 5.54 14.40
C THR A 146 -9.00 4.76 14.68
N GLY A 147 -8.83 3.60 14.04
CA GLY A 147 -7.63 2.77 14.17
C GLY A 147 -6.37 3.45 13.64
N ARG A 148 -5.23 2.78 13.78
CA ARG A 148 -3.94 3.21 13.22
C ARG A 148 -3.59 2.31 12.04
N VAL A 149 -2.91 2.88 11.04
CA VAL A 149 -2.44 2.14 9.87
C VAL A 149 -0.94 1.95 9.95
N GLY A 150 -0.50 0.69 9.84
CA GLY A 150 0.89 0.31 9.68
C GLY A 150 1.16 -0.15 8.25
N ILE A 151 2.30 0.27 7.68
CA ILE A 151 2.84 -0.26 6.43
C ILE A 151 4.24 -0.80 6.70
N GLY A 152 4.46 -2.07 6.36
CA GLY A 152 5.70 -2.81 6.64
C GLY A 152 5.79 -3.37 8.07
N ASN A 153 7.01 -3.61 8.55
CA ASN A 153 7.30 -4.33 9.78
C ASN A 153 7.12 -3.47 11.05
N VAL A 154 5.87 -3.06 11.33
CA VAL A 154 5.49 -2.25 12.51
C VAL A 154 5.34 -3.05 13.81
N ILE A 155 6.14 -4.12 13.96
CA ILE A 155 6.15 -5.00 15.12
C ILE A 155 6.95 -4.34 16.26
N ASP A 156 6.39 -4.28 17.46
CA ASP A 156 7.08 -3.76 18.65
C ASP A 156 8.04 -4.79 19.27
N GLN A 157 8.71 -4.39 20.36
CA GLN A 157 9.69 -5.22 21.07
C GLN A 157 9.10 -6.52 21.67
N PHE A 158 7.77 -6.66 21.74
CA PHE A 158 7.09 -7.84 22.26
C PHE A 158 6.59 -8.77 21.15
N GLY A 159 6.90 -8.46 19.88
CA GLY A 159 6.43 -9.25 18.75
C GLY A 159 4.98 -8.95 18.35
N VAL A 160 4.41 -7.81 18.78
CA VAL A 160 3.03 -7.43 18.49
C VAL A 160 3.00 -6.31 17.44
N LEU A 161 2.09 -6.39 16.47
CA LEU A 161 1.86 -5.31 15.50
C LEU A 161 1.22 -4.11 16.20
N ASN A 162 1.98 -3.03 16.31
CA ASN A 162 1.62 -1.89 17.13
C ASN A 162 2.07 -0.56 16.49
N PRO A 163 1.32 -0.03 15.51
CA PRO A 163 1.61 1.27 14.91
C PRO A 163 1.66 2.38 15.98
N GLN A 164 2.75 3.14 16.02
CA GLN A 164 2.97 4.21 17.02
C GLN A 164 2.40 5.57 16.61
N ALA A 165 1.98 5.72 15.36
CA ALA A 165 1.37 6.91 14.80
C ALA A 165 0.11 6.56 14.00
N LYS A 166 -0.65 7.57 13.55
CA LYS A 166 -1.86 7.34 12.76
C LYS A 166 -1.58 6.58 11.47
N LEU A 167 -0.48 6.95 10.83
CA LEU A 167 0.17 6.22 9.75
C LEU A 167 1.62 5.99 10.18
N HIS A 168 2.04 4.72 10.28
CA HIS A 168 3.40 4.32 10.64
C HIS A 168 3.98 3.47 9.51
N LEU A 169 5.07 3.93 8.90
CA LEU A 169 5.84 3.16 7.94
C LEU A 169 7.10 2.66 8.61
N ARG A 170 7.37 1.37 8.51
CA ARG A 170 8.61 0.78 9.02
C ARG A 170 9.13 -0.28 8.06
N ALA A 171 10.37 -0.11 7.63
CA ALA A 171 11.06 -1.08 6.78
C ALA A 171 11.39 -2.37 7.53
N ASP A 172 11.65 -3.43 6.77
CA ASP A 172 12.25 -4.65 7.31
C ASP A 172 13.73 -4.43 7.67
N GLU A 173 14.32 -5.41 8.35
CA GLU A 173 15.74 -5.38 8.69
C GLU A 173 16.59 -5.39 7.42
N GLY A 174 17.52 -4.43 7.31
CA GLY A 174 18.35 -4.26 6.12
C GLY A 174 17.69 -3.49 4.97
N GLU A 175 16.50 -2.94 5.17
CA GLU A 175 15.78 -2.12 4.20
C GLU A 175 15.67 -0.66 4.69
N GLU A 176 15.66 0.30 3.75
CA GLU A 176 15.40 1.71 4.04
C GLU A 176 13.90 2.00 4.10
N ALA A 177 13.45 2.67 5.16
CA ALA A 177 12.09 3.18 5.23
C ALA A 177 11.97 4.45 4.39
N ALA A 178 11.51 4.32 3.14
CA ALA A 178 11.35 5.44 2.21
C ALA A 178 9.89 5.70 1.84
N VAL A 179 9.57 6.98 1.59
CA VAL A 179 8.31 7.40 0.97
C VAL A 179 8.65 8.12 -0.34
N PHE A 180 8.30 7.49 -1.46
CA PHE A 180 8.49 8.08 -2.78
C PHE A 180 7.18 8.67 -3.31
N ILE A 181 7.09 10.00 -3.37
CA ILE A 181 5.92 10.73 -3.87
C ILE A 181 6.29 11.30 -5.24
N GLN A 182 5.66 10.81 -6.30
CA GLN A 182 5.91 11.27 -7.67
C GLN A 182 4.62 11.74 -8.33
N PRO A 183 4.65 12.81 -9.15
CA PRO A 183 3.53 13.15 -10.00
C PRO A 183 3.44 12.19 -11.19
N PHE A 184 2.34 12.26 -11.95
CA PHE A 184 2.19 11.50 -13.19
C PHE A 184 3.29 11.83 -14.21
N ASN A 185 3.71 13.10 -14.32
CA ASN A 185 4.75 13.50 -15.25
C ASN A 185 5.75 14.48 -14.62
N TRP A 186 6.83 13.93 -14.04
CA TRP A 186 7.92 14.72 -13.47
C TRP A 186 8.55 15.69 -14.48
N SER A 187 8.82 15.20 -15.69
CA SER A 187 9.52 15.96 -16.75
C SER A 187 8.72 17.11 -17.37
N ARG A 188 7.43 17.19 -17.10
CA ARG A 188 6.60 18.36 -17.48
C ARG A 188 6.60 19.45 -16.41
N GLY A 189 7.24 19.19 -15.27
CA GLY A 189 7.16 20.06 -14.10
C GLY A 189 5.81 19.93 -13.40
N ASP A 190 5.28 18.72 -13.25
CA ASP A 190 4.19 18.48 -12.29
C ASP A 190 4.75 18.46 -10.85
N TYR A 191 3.91 18.70 -9.86
CA TYR A 191 4.33 18.76 -8.46
C TYR A 191 4.07 17.44 -7.71
N ALA A 192 5.08 16.90 -7.05
CA ALA A 192 4.89 16.01 -5.90
C ALA A 192 4.67 16.87 -4.66
N SER A 193 3.75 16.49 -3.76
CA SER A 193 3.47 17.27 -2.56
C SER A 193 3.05 16.43 -1.36
N LEU A 194 3.55 16.80 -0.19
CA LEU A 194 3.08 16.37 1.13
C LEU A 194 2.48 17.59 1.83
N ALA A 195 1.16 17.58 2.02
CA ALA A 195 0.45 18.61 2.78
C ALA A 195 0.42 18.27 4.28
N LEU A 196 0.59 19.27 5.12
CA LEU A 196 0.67 19.15 6.58
C LEU A 196 -0.41 20.04 7.21
N GLY A 197 -1.53 19.44 7.64
CA GLY A 197 -2.67 20.16 8.22
C GLY A 197 -3.60 20.79 7.18
N ASN A 198 -3.08 21.58 6.24
CA ASN A 198 -3.85 22.12 5.10
C ASN A 198 -2.98 22.25 3.84
N GLN A 199 -3.57 22.67 2.71
CA GLN A 199 -2.87 22.80 1.42
C GLN A 199 -1.81 23.92 1.37
N LEU A 200 -1.80 24.80 2.37
CA LEU A 200 -0.91 25.96 2.45
C LEU A 200 0.30 25.70 3.35
N HIS A 201 0.39 24.51 3.95
CA HIS A 201 1.50 24.05 4.77
C HIS A 201 1.98 22.71 4.24
N GLY A 202 3.27 22.59 3.92
CA GLY A 202 3.79 21.34 3.39
C GLY A 202 5.11 21.46 2.64
N ILE A 203 5.45 20.35 1.98
CA ILE A 203 6.66 20.22 1.18
C ILE A 203 6.23 19.81 -0.22
N SER A 204 6.76 20.48 -1.24
CA SER A 204 6.49 20.14 -2.64
C SER A 204 7.79 20.06 -3.43
N ALA A 205 7.85 19.22 -4.45
CA ALA A 205 8.99 19.14 -5.35
C ALA A 205 8.52 19.23 -6.80
N ASN A 206 9.35 19.85 -7.65
CA ASN A 206 9.12 20.05 -9.06
C ASN A 206 10.45 19.96 -9.82
N GLU A 207 10.45 19.39 -11.03
CA GLU A 207 11.69 19.28 -11.82
C GLU A 207 12.31 20.64 -12.16
N ARG A 208 11.51 21.63 -12.55
CA ARG A 208 12.01 22.93 -13.04
C ARG A 208 12.40 23.89 -11.92
N TYR A 209 11.75 23.77 -10.78
CA TYR A 209 11.86 24.75 -9.71
C TYR A 209 12.43 24.17 -8.41
N GLY A 210 12.69 22.85 -8.35
CA GLY A 210 13.29 22.19 -7.21
C GLY A 210 12.30 21.97 -6.05
N LEU A 211 12.79 22.14 -4.82
CA LEU A 211 12.07 21.85 -3.58
C LEU A 211 11.48 23.13 -2.98
N PHE A 212 10.23 23.04 -2.55
CA PHE A 212 9.47 24.12 -1.94
C PHE A 212 9.01 23.72 -0.54
N PHE A 213 9.24 24.61 0.41
CA PHE A 213 8.55 24.59 1.69
C PHE A 213 7.42 25.61 1.62
N LYS A 214 6.20 25.22 2.03
CA LYS A 214 5.02 26.08 2.03
C LYS A 214 4.56 26.28 3.47
N THR A 215 4.28 27.53 3.84
CA THR A 215 3.69 27.91 5.13
C THR A 215 2.94 29.23 4.99
N GLN A 216 1.85 29.42 5.75
CA GLN A 216 1.15 30.72 5.82
C GLN A 216 1.78 31.69 6.82
N SER A 217 2.74 31.21 7.62
CA SER A 217 3.36 31.95 8.70
C SER A 217 4.88 31.89 8.59
N PHE A 218 5.58 31.63 9.70
CA PHE A 218 7.04 31.61 9.77
C PHE A 218 7.57 30.19 9.69
N TYR A 219 8.81 30.05 9.22
CA TYR A 219 9.61 28.84 9.46
C TYR A 219 10.18 28.91 10.86
N ASN A 220 9.91 27.89 11.66
CA ASN A 220 10.47 27.77 13.00
C ASN A 220 11.43 26.58 13.07
N PHE A 221 12.68 26.86 13.43
CA PHE A 221 13.73 25.88 13.63
C PHE A 221 14.04 25.86 15.13
N ASN A 222 13.37 24.96 15.86
CA ASN A 222 13.40 24.96 17.34
C ASN A 222 14.78 24.56 17.90
N GLU A 223 15.57 23.79 17.18
CA GLU A 223 16.87 23.28 17.60
C GLU A 223 17.81 23.16 16.39
N GLY A 224 19.09 23.51 16.57
CA GLY A 224 20.16 23.29 15.60
C GLY A 224 20.74 24.54 14.95
N PHE A 225 21.97 24.40 14.43
CA PHE A 225 22.62 25.38 13.58
C PHE A 225 22.02 25.30 12.18
N LEU A 226 21.32 26.35 11.77
CA LEU A 226 20.80 26.46 10.42
C LEU A 226 21.94 26.81 9.45
N LYS A 227 22.42 25.82 8.69
CA LYS A 227 23.42 26.00 7.63
C LYS A 227 22.74 26.27 6.30
N TYR A 228 23.18 27.30 5.58
CA TYR A 228 22.71 27.60 4.23
C TYR A 228 23.82 27.38 3.19
N GLY A 229 23.52 26.60 2.15
CA GLY A 229 24.46 26.33 1.07
C GLY A 229 25.52 25.29 1.45
N MET A 230 26.08 24.63 0.42
CA MET A 230 27.08 23.57 0.60
C MET A 230 28.41 24.09 1.16
N ASP A 231 28.66 25.40 1.06
CA ASP A 231 29.89 26.08 1.50
C ASP A 231 29.70 26.94 2.76
N ALA A 232 28.66 26.70 3.55
CA ALA A 232 28.45 27.42 4.81
C ALA A 232 29.67 27.27 5.73
N ARG A 233 30.41 28.37 5.96
CA ARG A 233 31.57 28.40 6.87
C ARG A 233 31.14 28.87 8.25
N GLU A 234 31.69 28.24 9.28
CA GLU A 234 31.57 28.66 10.68
C GLU A 234 31.94 30.16 10.81
N GLY A 235 31.18 30.92 11.60
CA GLY A 235 31.44 32.36 11.84
C GLY A 235 31.22 33.31 10.68
N SER A 236 30.53 32.87 9.62
CA SER A 236 30.21 33.72 8.48
C SER A 236 28.72 34.03 8.38
N VAL A 237 28.37 35.26 8.04
CA VAL A 237 26.99 35.66 7.70
C VAL A 237 26.86 35.79 6.19
N LEU A 238 25.72 35.34 5.66
CA LEU A 238 25.36 35.55 4.27
C LEU A 238 25.11 37.05 4.06
N LEU A 239 25.97 37.70 3.29
CA LEU A 239 25.80 39.11 2.94
C LEU A 239 24.76 39.29 1.84
N CYS A 240 24.86 38.48 0.79
CA CYS A 240 23.99 38.47 -0.37
C CYS A 240 24.15 37.15 -1.12
N ALA A 241 23.20 36.84 -1.98
CA ALA A 241 23.37 35.87 -3.04
C ALA A 241 23.08 36.56 -4.38
N ASP A 242 23.81 36.19 -5.43
CA ASP A 242 23.51 36.67 -6.78
C ASP A 242 22.24 35.99 -7.35
N SER A 243 21.86 36.36 -8.59
CA SER A 243 20.71 35.76 -9.27
C SER A 243 20.88 34.28 -9.62
N GLU A 244 22.10 33.75 -9.52
CA GLU A 244 22.45 32.36 -9.79
C GLU A 244 22.51 31.51 -8.51
N GLY A 245 22.34 32.14 -7.33
CA GLY A 245 22.38 31.50 -6.03
C GLY A 245 23.78 31.41 -5.42
N THR A 246 24.78 32.07 -6.00
CA THR A 246 26.14 32.14 -5.44
C THR A 246 26.12 33.03 -4.22
N ALA A 247 26.35 32.43 -3.05
CA ALA A 247 26.35 33.10 -1.76
C ALA A 247 27.70 33.80 -1.47
N VAL A 248 27.65 35.08 -1.12
CA VAL A 248 28.79 35.83 -0.58
C VAL A 248 28.71 35.82 0.94
N TRP A 249 29.76 35.27 1.56
CA TRP A 249 29.90 35.13 3.00
C TRP A 249 30.92 36.14 3.52
N ALA A 250 30.62 36.80 4.64
CA ALA A 250 31.61 37.58 5.36
C ALA A 250 31.75 37.10 6.80
N GLN A 251 32.99 37.06 7.25
CA GLN A 251 33.32 36.93 8.66
C GLN A 251 32.91 38.23 9.35
N LEU A 252 31.99 38.13 10.29
CA LEU A 252 31.37 39.30 10.90
C LEU A 252 32.29 39.84 12.01
N GLU A 253 33.11 40.84 11.72
CA GLU A 253 33.68 41.69 12.76
C GLU A 253 32.58 42.64 13.24
N LEU A 254 31.96 42.31 14.37
CA LEU A 254 30.79 43.02 14.87
C LEU A 254 31.17 44.31 15.63
N PRO A 255 30.85 45.52 15.12
CA PRO A 255 30.97 46.73 15.91
C PRO A 255 29.83 46.79 16.95
N ALA A 256 30.17 47.17 18.18
CA ALA A 256 29.18 47.37 19.23
C ALA A 256 28.36 48.66 19.00
N PRO A 257 27.03 48.69 19.26
CA PRO A 257 26.16 47.57 19.67
C PRO A 257 25.48 46.88 18.47
N SER A 258 25.55 45.55 18.44
CA SER A 258 24.87 44.69 17.46
C SER A 258 23.92 43.72 18.18
N PRO A 259 22.71 43.46 17.64
CA PRO A 259 21.81 42.41 18.13
C PRO A 259 22.29 41.00 17.78
N TRP A 260 23.35 40.89 16.96
CA TRP A 260 24.07 39.66 16.70
C TRP A 260 25.24 39.58 17.66
N LEU A 261 25.37 38.45 18.35
CA LEU A 261 26.44 38.14 19.29
C LEU A 261 27.32 37.04 18.72
N THR A 262 28.59 37.04 19.11
CA THR A 262 29.50 35.93 18.82
C THR A 262 29.67 35.05 20.06
N SER A 263 29.79 33.73 19.90
CA SER A 263 29.95 32.80 21.05
C SER A 263 31.37 32.78 21.61
N GLY A 264 32.26 33.61 21.06
CA GLY A 264 33.70 33.60 21.37
C GLY A 264 34.46 32.41 20.76
N THR A 265 33.77 31.40 20.22
CA THR A 265 34.40 30.24 19.58
C THR A 265 34.23 30.19 18.07
N SER A 266 33.18 30.80 17.51
CA SER A 266 32.95 30.87 16.04
C SER A 266 31.48 31.14 15.68
N ASP A 267 30.52 30.98 16.58
CA ASP A 267 29.10 31.09 16.21
C ASP A 267 28.61 32.53 16.22
N ILE A 268 27.70 32.86 15.31
CA ILE A 268 26.98 34.13 15.29
C ILE A 268 25.50 33.83 15.57
N TYR A 269 24.97 34.42 16.64
CA TYR A 269 23.57 34.22 17.04
C TYR A 269 22.86 35.55 17.25
N PHE A 270 21.58 35.58 16.92
CA PHE A 270 20.72 36.74 17.15
C PHE A 270 20.18 36.68 18.57
N SER A 271 20.56 37.63 19.42
CA SER A 271 20.33 37.55 20.87
C SER A 271 18.93 37.99 21.31
N ALA A 272 18.18 38.68 20.45
CA ALA A 272 16.80 39.08 20.71
C ALA A 272 16.07 39.48 19.41
N GLY A 273 14.87 38.94 19.20
CA GLY A 273 13.96 39.32 18.11
C GLY A 273 13.68 38.20 17.11
N LYS A 274 13.07 38.52 15.96
CA LYS A 274 12.72 37.56 14.90
C LYS A 274 13.68 37.69 13.73
N VAL A 275 14.17 36.57 13.20
CA VAL A 275 14.96 36.53 11.95
C VAL A 275 14.06 36.01 10.84
N GLY A 276 13.81 36.84 9.82
CA GLY A 276 13.07 36.45 8.62
C GLY A 276 14.01 36.00 7.52
N ILE A 277 13.62 34.98 6.76
CA ILE A 277 14.28 34.56 5.52
C ILE A 277 13.22 34.65 4.42
N GLY A 278 13.41 35.53 3.44
CA GLY A 278 12.38 35.75 2.41
C GLY A 278 12.86 36.65 1.26
N THR A 279 12.45 36.27 0.04
CA THR A 279 13.08 36.63 -1.24
C THR A 279 12.36 37.66 -2.10
N HIS A 280 11.32 38.38 -1.65
CA HIS A 280 10.69 39.38 -2.52
C HIS A 280 10.66 40.78 -1.91
N GLN A 281 11.42 41.66 -2.60
CA GLN A 281 11.62 43.09 -2.43
C GLN A 281 12.36 43.51 -1.15
N TYR A 282 13.68 43.65 -1.30
CA TYR A 282 14.55 44.51 -0.50
C TYR A 282 14.32 44.47 1.00
N LEU A 283 14.53 43.30 1.63
CA LEU A 283 14.90 43.33 3.05
C LEU A 283 16.41 43.56 3.13
N TRP A 284 16.78 44.83 3.04
CA TRP A 284 18.06 45.30 3.55
C TRP A 284 18.18 44.83 5.02
N LEU A 285 19.25 44.12 5.36
CA LEU A 285 19.82 44.24 6.70
C LEU A 285 20.37 45.67 6.82
N ARG A 286 19.48 46.65 7.06
CA ARG A 286 19.84 48.06 7.15
C ARG A 286 20.16 48.40 8.60
N THR A 287 21.43 48.28 8.98
CA THR A 287 21.98 49.13 10.04
C THR A 287 22.55 50.40 9.42
N GLY A 288 22.34 51.53 10.07
CA GLY A 288 22.55 52.86 9.51
C GLY A 288 23.98 53.18 9.04
N ARG A 289 24.02 54.22 8.18
CA ARG A 289 25.15 54.88 7.50
C ARG A 289 25.68 54.20 6.22
N SER A 290 25.05 54.61 5.11
CA SER A 290 25.68 55.10 3.87
C SER A 290 27.11 54.60 3.57
N GLY A 291 27.21 53.40 3.01
CA GLY A 291 28.35 52.93 2.24
C GLY A 291 27.84 51.99 1.16
N LYS A 292 27.98 52.35 -0.12
CA LYS A 292 27.56 51.54 -1.27
C LYS A 292 28.48 50.33 -1.40
N ASN A 293 28.07 49.17 -0.90
CA ASN A 293 28.59 47.89 -1.36
C ASN A 293 27.46 47.17 -2.09
N SER A 294 27.32 47.40 -3.39
CA SER A 294 26.42 46.61 -4.24
C SER A 294 27.12 45.30 -4.57
N CYS A 295 26.49 44.17 -4.26
CA CYS A 295 26.85 42.91 -4.91
C CYS A 295 26.56 43.08 -6.42
N ARG A 296 27.62 43.04 -7.22
CA ARG A 296 27.50 42.87 -8.67
C ARG A 296 27.41 41.39 -8.97
#